data_AF-A0A132ADA0-F1
#
_entry.id   AF-A0A132ADA0-F1
#
_cell.length_a   1.000
_cell.length_b   1.000
_cell.length_c   1.000
_cell.angle_alpha   90.00
_cell.angle_beta   90.00
_cell.angle_gamma   90.00
#
_symmetry.space_group_name_H-M   'P 1'
#
loop_
_entity.id
_entity.type
_entity.pdbx_description
1 polymer ?
#
loop_
_entity_poly.entity_id
_entity_poly.type
_entity_poly.pdbx_seq_one_letter_code
_entity_poly.pdbx_strand_id
1 'polypeptide(L)'
;MPIMNLFKNCSYYWGFAFFIGYFINHPLYTEPFLGKFQVFLGMLLFLVNEYGNYSIHIALRDLRPPGTTERKIPMPTKNPFTFLFNYVSCANYAYEWYSWASFAIMTQCLPGKVIL
;
A
#
# COMPACT_ATOMS: atom_id res chain seq x y z
N MET A 1 -12.77 -6.55 -15.73
CA MET A 1 -11.78 -5.73 -16.44
C MET A 1 -11.58 -6.30 -17.84
N PRO A 2 -11.26 -5.48 -18.87
CA PRO A 2 -10.91 -5.98 -20.19
C PRO A 2 -9.71 -6.95 -20.15
N ILE A 3 -9.74 -8.03 -20.93
CA ILE A 3 -8.69 -9.08 -20.90
C ILE A 3 -7.30 -8.52 -21.25
N MET A 4 -7.22 -7.53 -22.14
CA MET A 4 -5.95 -6.90 -22.49
C MET A 4 -5.26 -6.19 -21.31
N ASN A 5 -6.03 -5.73 -20.32
CA ASN A 5 -5.46 -5.11 -19.12
C ASN A 5 -4.84 -6.13 -18.18
N LEU A 6 -5.22 -7.42 -18.29
CA LEU A 6 -4.61 -8.48 -17.51
C LEU A 6 -3.11 -8.56 -17.77
N PHE A 7 -2.70 -8.62 -19.04
CA PHE A 7 -1.28 -8.70 -19.40
C PHE A 7 -0.49 -7.48 -18.95
N LYS A 8 -1.08 -6.28 -19.06
CA LYS A 8 -0.47 -5.03 -18.57
C LYS A 8 -0.26 -5.08 -17.06
N ASN A 9 -1.31 -5.45 -16.30
CA ASN A 9 -1.25 -5.53 -14.84
C ASN A 9 -0.26 -6.59 -14.39
N CYS A 10 -0.31 -7.81 -14.95
CA CYS A 10 0.62 -8.89 -14.60
C CYS A 10 2.07 -8.48 -14.89
N SER A 11 2.35 -7.94 -16.08
CA SER A 11 3.71 -7.51 -16.45
C SER A 11 4.21 -6.41 -15.52
N TYR A 12 3.36 -5.43 -15.20
CA TYR A 12 3.67 -4.37 -14.26
C TYR A 12 4.01 -4.94 -12.87
N TYR A 13 3.09 -5.69 -12.25
CA TYR A 13 3.29 -6.19 -10.89
C TYR A 13 4.43 -7.20 -10.77
N TRP A 14 4.58 -8.12 -11.73
CA TRP A 14 5.67 -9.10 -11.70
C TRP A 14 7.02 -8.47 -11.97
N GLY A 15 7.11 -7.59 -12.97
CA GLY A 15 8.33 -6.85 -13.25
C GLY A 15 8.74 -5.99 -12.06
N PHE A 16 7.77 -5.35 -11.42
CA PHE A 16 8.03 -4.51 -10.26
C PHE A 16 8.44 -5.31 -9.01
N ALA A 17 7.81 -6.46 -8.77
CA ALA A 17 8.22 -7.39 -7.71
C ALA A 17 9.63 -7.92 -7.94
N PHE A 18 9.97 -8.28 -9.18
CA PHE A 18 11.34 -8.69 -9.54
C PHE A 18 12.34 -7.55 -9.34
N PHE A 19 12.00 -6.32 -9.74
CA PHE A 19 12.83 -5.14 -9.57
C PHE A 19 13.13 -4.87 -8.09
N ILE A 20 12.10 -4.86 -7.23
CA ILE A 20 12.29 -4.75 -5.77
C ILE A 20 13.16 -5.90 -5.25
N GLY A 21 12.82 -7.14 -5.60
CA GLY A 21 13.51 -8.34 -5.12
C GLY A 21 14.98 -8.35 -5.48
N TYR A 22 15.33 -7.91 -6.69
CA TYR A 22 16.70 -7.77 -7.15
C TYR A 22 17.50 -6.83 -6.25
N PHE A 23 17.05 -5.59 -6.04
CA PHE A 23 17.82 -4.59 -5.29
C PHE A 23 17.94 -4.91 -3.79
N ILE A 24 16.91 -5.50 -3.18
CA ILE A 24 16.93 -5.83 -1.74
C ILE A 24 17.81 -7.04 -1.45
N ASN A 25 17.82 -8.04 -2.33
CA ASN A 25 18.58 -9.28 -2.13
C ASN A 25 19.95 -9.25 -2.84
N HIS A 26 20.31 -8.14 -3.48
CA HIS A 26 21.59 -8.03 -4.19
C HIS A 26 22.76 -8.15 -3.20
N PRO A 27 23.85 -8.86 -3.51
CA PRO A 27 25.02 -8.98 -2.61
C PRO A 27 25.69 -7.65 -2.26
N LEU A 28 25.47 -6.62 -3.09
CA LEU A 28 25.97 -5.24 -2.86
C LEU A 28 24.95 -4.34 -2.14
N TYR A 29 23.84 -4.88 -1.63
CA TYR A 29 22.90 -4.11 -0.84
C TYR A 29 23.59 -3.66 0.46
N THR A 30 23.59 -2.36 0.68
CA THR A 30 24.07 -1.75 1.93
C THR A 30 22.90 -1.50 2.86
N GLU A 31 23.09 -1.79 4.14
CA GLU A 31 22.08 -1.51 5.16
C GLU A 31 21.69 -0.01 5.18
N PRO A 32 20.44 0.31 5.55
CA PRO A 32 19.99 1.69 5.69
C PRO A 32 20.83 2.47 6.69
N PHE A 33 20.92 3.79 6.51
CA PHE A 33 21.83 4.67 7.25
C PHE A 33 21.65 4.61 8.78
N LEU A 34 20.41 4.52 9.27
CA LEU A 34 20.10 4.41 10.70
C LEU A 34 20.00 2.94 11.18
N GLY A 35 20.43 1.99 10.35
CA GLY A 35 20.49 0.57 10.65
C GLY A 35 19.14 -0.04 11.05
N LYS A 36 19.18 -0.99 11.99
CA LYS A 36 18.02 -1.80 12.41
C LYS A 36 16.85 -0.96 12.93
N PHE A 37 17.11 0.18 13.58
CA PHE A 37 16.06 1.05 14.11
C PHE A 37 15.13 1.54 12.98
N GLN A 38 15.70 2.04 11.89
CA GLN A 38 14.93 2.48 10.72
C GLN A 38 14.21 1.32 10.03
N VAL A 39 14.81 0.13 10.00
CA VAL A 39 14.14 -1.06 9.46
C VAL A 39 12.89 -1.39 10.28
N PHE A 40 13.00 -1.47 11.61
CA PHE A 40 11.85 -1.79 12.46
C PHE A 40 10.79 -0.68 12.47
N LEU A 41 11.20 0.59 12.45
CA LEU A 41 10.27 1.71 12.35
C LEU A 41 9.51 1.68 11.02
N GLY A 42 10.23 1.51 9.90
CA GLY A 42 9.63 1.40 8.58
C GLY A 42 8.68 0.21 8.47
N MET A 43 9.04 -0.93 9.04
CA MET A 43 8.18 -2.12 9.12
C MET A 43 6.91 -1.86 9.93
N LEU A 44 7.04 -1.23 11.10
CA LEU A 44 5.89 -0.89 11.95
C LEU A 44 4.92 0.04 11.21
N LEU A 45 5.44 1.11 10.59
CA LEU A 45 4.64 2.05 9.82
C LEU A 45 3.98 1.35 8.61
N PHE A 46 4.71 0.51 7.90
CA PHE A 46 4.17 -0.29 6.80
C PHE A 46 2.97 -1.14 7.26
N LEU A 47 3.11 -1.88 8.35
CA LEU A 47 2.04 -2.74 8.88
C LEU A 47 0.81 -1.96 9.33
N VAL A 48 1.00 -0.81 9.99
CA VAL A 48 -0.11 0.07 10.38
C VAL A 48 -0.86 0.60 9.16
N ASN A 49 -0.13 0.99 8.11
CA ASN A 49 -0.74 1.49 6.88
C ASN A 49 -1.44 0.39 6.08
N GLU A 50 -0.86 -0.81 5.98
CA GLU A 50 -1.52 -1.97 5.36
C GLU A 50 -2.80 -2.37 6.09
N TYR A 51 -2.78 -2.35 7.43
CA TYR A 51 -3.98 -2.62 8.22
C TYR A 51 -5.05 -1.53 8.04
N GLY A 52 -4.62 -0.27 7.89
CA GLY A 52 -5.48 0.85 7.52
C GLY A 52 -6.10 0.65 6.14
N ASN A 53 -5.30 0.34 5.13
CA ASN A 53 -5.74 0.04 3.77
C ASN A 53 -6.79 -1.10 3.76
N TYR A 54 -6.50 -2.20 4.46
CA TYR A 54 -7.43 -3.31 4.65
C TYR A 54 -8.75 -2.88 5.32
N SER A 55 -8.65 -2.08 6.39
CA SER A 55 -9.82 -1.53 7.09
C SER A 55 -10.71 -0.69 6.16
N ILE A 56 -10.11 0.13 5.29
CA ILE A 56 -10.84 0.89 4.28
C ILE A 56 -11.49 -0.06 3.26
N HIS A 57 -10.79 -1.10 2.79
CA HIS A 57 -11.37 -2.05 1.86
C HIS A 57 -12.57 -2.81 2.44
N ILE A 58 -12.54 -3.18 3.72
CA ILE A 58 -13.72 -3.73 4.41
C ILE A 58 -14.86 -2.72 4.39
N ALA A 59 -14.60 -1.47 4.80
CA ALA A 59 -15.62 -0.43 4.82
C ALA A 59 -16.24 -0.21 3.44
N LEU A 60 -15.42 -0.14 2.38
CA LEU A 60 -15.87 0.00 1.00
C LEU A 60 -16.66 -1.21 0.50
N ARG A 61 -16.26 -2.43 0.88
CA ARG A 61 -17.01 -3.66 0.57
C ARG A 61 -18.41 -3.60 1.16
N ASP A 62 -18.52 -3.18 2.41
CA ASP A 62 -19.79 -3.17 3.16
C ASP A 62 -20.76 -2.08 2.66
N LEU A 63 -20.29 -1.08 1.89
CA LEU A 63 -21.15 -0.11 1.20
C LEU A 63 -21.99 -0.73 0.08
N ARG A 64 -21.61 -1.90 -0.43
CA ARG A 64 -22.30 -2.57 -1.53
C ARG A 64 -22.93 -3.89 -1.05
N PRO A 65 -24.23 -3.90 -0.73
CA PRO A 65 -24.95 -5.14 -0.46
C PRO A 65 -24.78 -6.14 -1.62
N PRO A 66 -24.62 -7.44 -1.34
CA PRO A 66 -24.53 -8.47 -2.38
C PRO A 66 -25.73 -8.42 -3.32
N GLY A 67 -25.48 -8.47 -4.63
CA GLY A 67 -26.55 -8.46 -5.65
C GLY A 67 -27.11 -7.08 -6.00
N THR A 68 -26.65 -6.00 -5.38
CA THR A 68 -27.09 -4.64 -5.73
C THR A 68 -26.03 -3.86 -6.52
N THR A 69 -26.49 -2.80 -7.19
CA THR A 69 -25.65 -1.79 -7.87
C THR A 69 -25.67 -0.44 -7.15
N GLU A 70 -26.21 -0.39 -5.93
CA GLU A 70 -26.29 0.83 -5.13
C GLU A 70 -24.86 1.33 -4.80
N ARG A 71 -24.66 2.65 -4.88
CA ARG A 71 -23.40 3.31 -4.52
C ARG A 71 -23.65 4.27 -3.38
N LYS A 72 -23.04 4.00 -2.23
CA LYS A 72 -23.10 4.85 -1.05
C LYS A 72 -21.82 5.67 -0.92
N ILE A 73 -21.94 6.84 -0.32
CA ILE A 73 -20.77 7.68 0.00
C ILE A 73 -20.04 7.04 1.18
N PRO A 74 -18.72 6.80 1.08
CA PRO A 74 -17.95 6.27 2.20
C PRO A 74 -17.92 7.28 3.35
N MET A 75 -18.27 6.80 4.54
CA MET A 75 -18.26 7.60 5.77
C MET A 75 -17.43 6.89 6.85
N PRO A 76 -16.86 7.63 7.80
CA PRO A 76 -16.22 7.05 8.98
C PRO A 76 -17.14 6.09 9.72
N THR A 77 -16.58 4.98 10.20
CA THR A 77 -17.25 3.95 11.00
C THR A 77 -16.70 3.97 12.44
N LYS A 78 -17.05 3.01 13.29
CA LYS A 78 -16.44 2.86 14.62
C LYS A 78 -14.94 2.51 14.58
N ASN A 79 -14.44 2.01 13.45
CA ASN A 79 -13.02 1.70 13.28
C ASN A 79 -12.24 3.02 13.05
N PRO A 80 -11.25 3.36 13.92
CA PRO A 80 -10.49 4.61 13.80
C PRO A 80 -9.73 4.75 12.48
N PHE A 81 -9.33 3.64 11.83
CA PHE A 81 -8.68 3.68 10.52
C PHE A 81 -9.59 4.24 9.41
N THR A 82 -10.91 4.21 9.61
CA THR A 82 -11.87 4.78 8.66
C THR A 82 -12.11 6.27 8.85
N PHE A 83 -11.59 6.88 9.93
CA PHE A 83 -11.71 8.33 10.16
C PHE A 83 -11.00 9.15 9.09
N LEU A 84 -10.08 8.54 8.34
CA LEU A 84 -9.39 9.15 7.22
C LEU A 84 -10.37 9.63 6.11
N PHE A 85 -11.57 9.03 6.02
CA PHE A 85 -12.63 9.50 5.12
C PHE A 85 -13.12 10.93 5.42
N ASN A 86 -12.88 11.47 6.61
CA ASN A 86 -13.17 12.88 6.90
C ASN A 86 -12.26 13.86 6.15
N TYR A 87 -11.11 13.40 5.66
CA TYR A 87 -10.07 14.26 5.08
C TYR A 87 -9.82 13.97 3.61
N VAL A 88 -9.96 12.72 3.17
CA VAL A 88 -9.68 12.31 1.79
C VAL A 88 -10.78 11.41 1.24
N SER A 89 -11.02 11.53 -0.06
CA SER A 89 -12.04 10.73 -0.74
C SER A 89 -11.63 9.26 -0.94
N CYS A 90 -10.35 9.02 -1.25
CA CYS A 90 -9.79 7.70 -1.52
C CYS A 90 -8.84 7.26 -0.41
N ALA A 91 -9.38 7.02 0.79
CA ALA A 91 -8.58 6.67 1.97
C ALA A 91 -7.74 5.40 1.78
N ASN A 92 -8.18 4.44 0.96
CA ASN A 92 -7.41 3.24 0.63
C ASN A 92 -6.11 3.61 -0.10
N TYR A 93 -6.18 4.50 -1.10
CA TYR A 93 -5.00 4.94 -1.85
C TYR A 93 -4.06 5.81 -1.00
N ALA A 94 -4.62 6.58 -0.06
CA ALA A 94 -3.79 7.31 0.91
C ALA A 94 -2.97 6.33 1.77
N TYR A 95 -3.60 5.31 2.36
CA TYR A 95 -2.88 4.28 3.10
C TYR A 95 -1.88 3.52 2.25
N GLU A 96 -2.23 3.15 1.02
CA GLU A 96 -1.32 2.47 0.09
C GLU A 96 -0.07 3.32 -0.20
N TRP A 97 -0.25 4.62 -0.45
CA TRP A 97 0.87 5.54 -0.62
C TRP A 97 1.75 5.59 0.63
N TYR A 98 1.16 5.69 1.83
CA TYR A 98 1.93 5.67 3.09
C TYR A 98 2.62 4.34 3.36
N SER A 99 2.03 3.20 2.97
CA SER A 99 2.70 1.89 3.00
C SER A 99 3.96 1.94 2.16
N TRP A 100 3.87 2.35 0.89
CA TRP A 100 5.03 2.42 0.02
C TRP A 100 6.07 3.46 0.45
N ALA A 101 5.65 4.58 1.02
CA ALA A 101 6.56 5.55 1.64
C ALA A 101 7.33 4.94 2.82
N SER A 102 6.62 4.19 3.67
CA SER A 102 7.24 3.47 4.80
C SER A 102 8.22 2.41 4.31
N PHE A 103 7.89 1.70 3.23
CA PHE A 103 8.77 0.73 2.59
C PHE A 103 10.04 1.38 2.00
N ALA A 104 9.90 2.53 1.36
CA ALA A 104 11.03 3.29 0.83
C ALA A 104 11.96 3.79 1.95
N ILE A 105 11.40 4.27 3.06
CA ILE A 105 12.16 4.62 4.26
C ILE A 105 12.84 3.37 4.83
N MET A 106 12.14 2.25 4.90
CA MET A 106 12.67 1.00 5.46
C MET A 106 13.89 0.47 4.70
N THR A 107 13.87 0.55 3.37
CA THR A 107 14.86 -0.12 2.50
C THR A 107 15.92 0.83 1.93
N GLN A 108 15.63 2.13 1.78
CA GLN A 108 16.55 3.13 1.20
C GLN A 108 17.20 2.74 -0.14
N CYS A 109 16.58 1.84 -0.90
CA CYS A 109 17.08 1.37 -2.18
C CYS A 109 16.42 2.11 -3.36
N LEU A 110 16.99 1.96 -4.55
CA LEU A 110 16.49 2.61 -5.77
C LEU A 110 15.00 2.33 -6.03
N PRO A 111 14.48 1.09 -5.90
CA PRO A 111 13.05 0.84 -6.02
C PRO A 111 12.19 1.68 -5.10
N GLY A 112 12.57 1.85 -3.82
CA GLY A 112 11.84 2.70 -2.89
C GLY A 112 11.71 4.15 -3.39
N LYS A 113 12.74 4.68 -4.06
CA LYS A 113 12.72 6.02 -4.65
C LYS A 113 11.90 6.13 -5.94
N VAL A 114 11.74 5.03 -6.67
CA VAL A 114 10.96 4.98 -7.92
C VAL A 114 9.45 4.85 -7.63
N ILE A 115 9.07 4.30 -6.48
CA ILE A 115 7.66 4.10 -6.09
C ILE A 115 7.00 5.39 -5.62
N LEU A 116 7.77 6.26 -4.96
CA LEU A 116 7.30 7.53 -4.41
C LEU A 116 7.24 8.63 -5.47
#